data_AF-A0A8H5D6W9-F1
#
_entry.id   AF-A0A8H5D6W9-F1
#
_cell.length_a   1.000
_cell.length_b   1.000
_cell.length_c   1.000
_cell.angle_alpha   90.00
_cell.angle_beta   90.00
_cell.angle_gamma   90.00
#
_symmetry.space_group_name_H-M   'P 1'
#
loop_
_entity.id
_entity.type
_entity.pdbx_description
1 polymer ?
#
loop_
_entity_poly.entity_id
_entity_poly.type
_entity_poly.pdbx_seq_one_letter_code
_entity_poly.pdbx_strand_id
1 'polypeptide(L)'
;MAEGLIPVSNFKSGFTTCTDLHEDDRVVVLALTDSTLGVHKVNSGTTHKLVCPPTPSDASDLPPPKEAWEAFYPEGSINPGGPNPGGFGFYLSGPESFSKQLQGGALEVVMSYRMMLQTDWEWVKGGKLPGWFGGVGNLAYSCTGGRQDQRCQCFDIRPMWRTSGLGELYTYLPLTDENEEILKKIPPKFVGNPKYGLSVGRGAYKWQKAVGNWVSVACRIKLNDVGHTNGINFSHNPSQNQ
;
A
#
# COMPACT_ATOMS: atom_id res chain seq x y z
N MET A 1 10.80 17.57 4.64
CA MET A 1 10.77 16.10 4.85
C MET A 1 9.35 15.56 5.00
N ALA A 2 8.48 16.22 5.78
CA ALA A 2 7.10 15.78 6.03
C ALA A 2 6.19 15.73 4.79
N GLU A 3 6.29 16.67 3.85
CA GLU A 3 5.34 16.79 2.72
C GLU A 3 5.31 15.59 1.77
N GLY A 4 6.40 14.81 1.67
CA GLY A 4 6.49 13.62 0.83
C GLY A 4 5.93 12.35 1.47
N LEU A 5 5.81 12.31 2.80
CA LEU A 5 5.34 11.14 3.57
C LEU A 5 3.97 11.39 4.21
N ILE A 6 3.66 12.63 4.56
CA ILE A 6 2.35 13.04 5.06
C ILE A 6 1.82 14.11 4.10
N PRO A 7 1.17 13.71 2.98
CA PRO A 7 0.68 14.64 1.96
C PRO A 7 -0.57 15.44 2.39
N VAL A 8 -0.90 15.43 3.68
CA VAL A 8 -2.08 16.11 4.25
C VAL A 8 -1.67 16.89 5.49
N SER A 9 -2.08 18.16 5.57
CA SER A 9 -1.79 19.01 6.74
C SER A 9 -2.82 18.83 7.88
N ASN A 10 -4.03 18.39 7.54
CA ASN A 10 -5.12 18.20 8.49
C ASN A 10 -5.38 16.71 8.73
N PHE A 11 -4.97 16.24 9.88
CA PHE A 11 -5.28 14.91 10.41
C PHE A 11 -5.37 14.98 11.93
N LYS A 12 -6.08 14.02 12.53
CA LYS A 12 -6.35 13.97 13.97
C LYS A 12 -5.21 13.35 14.77
N SER A 13 -4.68 12.23 14.28
CA SER A 13 -3.59 11.49 14.88
C SER A 13 -2.91 10.60 13.86
N GLY A 14 -1.66 10.21 14.09
CA GLY A 14 -0.92 9.27 13.26
C GLY A 14 0.16 8.56 14.05
N PHE A 15 0.84 7.63 13.38
CA PHE A 15 2.08 7.05 13.86
C PHE A 15 3.04 6.89 12.68
N THR A 16 4.33 6.79 12.98
CA THR A 16 5.38 6.65 11.98
C THR A 16 6.54 5.83 12.53
N THR A 17 7.27 5.15 11.66
CA THR A 17 8.59 4.58 12.01
C THR A 17 9.75 5.46 11.55
N CYS A 18 9.46 6.55 10.84
CA CYS A 18 10.46 7.51 10.41
C CYS A 18 10.79 8.48 11.55
N THR A 19 12.00 8.34 12.12
CA THR A 19 12.48 9.19 13.21
C THR A 19 12.65 10.65 12.82
N ASP A 20 12.71 10.96 11.53
CA ASP A 20 12.89 12.31 11.00
C ASP A 20 11.55 13.09 10.92
N LEU A 21 10.42 12.46 11.25
CA LEU A 21 9.07 13.07 11.25
C LEU A 21 8.57 13.45 12.66
N HIS A 22 9.48 13.65 13.62
CA HIS A 22 9.16 13.87 15.04
C HIS A 22 8.61 15.27 15.38
N GLU A 23 8.45 16.17 14.40
CA GLU A 23 8.05 17.56 14.63
C GLU A 23 6.52 17.77 14.76
N ASP A 24 5.69 16.76 14.53
CA ASP A 24 4.24 16.85 14.67
C ASP A 24 3.74 16.06 15.89
N ASP A 25 3.28 16.77 16.92
CA ASP A 25 2.79 16.18 18.19
C ASP A 25 1.62 15.21 18.02
N ARG A 26 0.94 15.23 16.86
CA ARG A 26 -0.15 14.29 16.55
C ARG A 26 0.37 12.94 16.04
N VAL A 27 1.66 12.83 15.73
CA VAL A 27 2.30 11.64 15.16
C VAL A 27 3.21 10.99 16.20
N VAL A 28 2.90 9.75 16.56
CA VAL A 28 3.75 8.97 17.47
C VAL A 28 4.85 8.25 16.68
N VAL A 29 6.11 8.47 17.05
CA VAL A 29 7.24 7.72 16.49
C VAL A 29 7.35 6.35 17.19
N LEU A 30 7.39 5.28 16.40
CA LEU A 30 7.42 3.89 16.85
C LEU A 30 8.63 3.16 16.22
N ALA A 31 9.10 2.11 16.89
CA ALA A 31 10.08 1.20 16.28
C ALA A 31 9.42 0.42 15.12
N LEU A 32 10.21 0.03 14.12
CA LEU A 32 9.78 -0.84 13.02
C LEU A 32 9.76 -2.31 13.47
N THR A 33 8.77 -2.67 14.29
CA THR A 33 8.60 -4.04 14.79
C THR A 33 7.15 -4.49 14.74
N ASP A 34 6.94 -5.81 14.77
CA ASP A 34 5.60 -6.39 14.71
C ASP A 34 4.70 -5.93 15.86
N SER A 35 5.27 -5.85 17.07
CA SER A 35 4.53 -5.54 18.29
C SER A 35 4.07 -4.08 18.34
N THR A 36 4.93 -3.14 17.96
CA THR A 36 4.59 -1.70 17.98
C THR A 36 3.61 -1.32 16.89
N LEU A 37 3.68 -2.02 15.74
CA LEU A 37 2.84 -1.74 14.58
C LEU A 37 1.54 -2.55 14.56
N GLY A 38 1.31 -3.43 15.54
CA GLY A 38 0.12 -4.28 15.56
C GLY A 38 0.05 -5.21 14.36
N VAL A 39 1.20 -5.78 13.97
CA VAL A 39 1.29 -6.76 12.90
C VAL A 39 0.58 -8.04 13.31
N HIS A 40 -0.27 -8.55 12.43
CA HIS A 40 -1.04 -9.78 12.65
C HIS A 40 -1.33 -10.50 11.33
N LYS A 41 -1.77 -11.76 11.43
CA LYS A 41 -2.04 -12.63 10.26
C LYS A 41 -0.84 -12.69 9.29
N VAL A 42 0.36 -12.84 9.86
CA VAL A 42 1.61 -12.99 9.11
C VAL A 42 1.57 -14.28 8.29
N ASN A 43 2.03 -14.22 7.04
CA ASN A 43 2.20 -15.41 6.22
C ASN A 43 3.41 -16.23 6.71
N SER A 44 3.15 -17.45 7.20
CA SER A 44 4.17 -18.31 7.79
C SER A 44 5.20 -18.88 6.80
N GLY A 45 4.94 -18.83 5.48
CA GLY A 45 5.84 -19.35 4.45
C GLY A 45 6.98 -18.40 4.09
N THR A 46 7.00 -17.19 4.64
CA THR A 46 7.92 -16.11 4.28
C THR A 46 8.35 -15.33 5.51
N THR A 47 9.45 -14.57 5.40
CA THR A 47 9.94 -13.69 6.47
C THR A 47 9.90 -12.23 6.03
N HIS A 48 9.68 -11.33 6.98
CA HIS A 48 9.88 -9.89 6.85
C HIS A 48 10.96 -9.41 7.83
N LYS A 49 12.17 -9.96 7.73
CA LYS A 49 13.27 -9.63 8.65
C LYS A 49 13.65 -8.15 8.50
N LEU A 50 14.07 -7.56 9.61
CA LEU A 50 14.66 -6.23 9.62
C LEU A 50 16.09 -6.31 9.07
N VAL A 51 16.43 -5.43 8.13
CA VAL A 51 17.76 -5.35 7.51
C VAL A 51 18.26 -3.92 7.48
N CYS A 52 19.58 -3.76 7.42
CA CYS A 52 20.20 -2.53 6.97
C CYS A 52 20.11 -2.50 5.44
N PRO A 53 19.36 -1.57 4.83
CA PRO A 53 19.21 -1.57 3.38
C PRO A 53 20.47 -1.09 2.67
N PRO A 54 20.66 -1.45 1.39
CA PRO A 54 21.82 -0.99 0.63
C PRO A 54 21.74 0.52 0.37
N THR A 55 22.91 1.11 0.10
CA THR A 55 23.05 2.52 -0.30
C THR A 55 22.28 2.75 -1.60
N PRO A 56 21.46 3.81 -1.70
CA PRO A 56 20.78 4.14 -2.94
C PRO A 56 21.79 4.48 -4.05
N SER A 57 21.41 4.24 -5.29
CA SER A 57 22.24 4.51 -6.48
C SER A 57 22.38 6.01 -6.71
N ASP A 58 21.29 6.75 -6.47
CA ASP A 58 21.19 8.18 -6.62
C ASP A 58 21.05 8.87 -5.26
N ALA A 59 21.59 10.07 -5.15
CA ALA A 59 21.35 10.92 -3.99
C ALA A 59 19.88 11.39 -3.95
N SER A 60 19.35 11.53 -2.74
CA SER A 60 18.00 12.04 -2.50
C SER A 60 18.05 13.10 -1.41
N ASP A 61 17.13 14.06 -1.46
CA ASP A 61 16.94 15.07 -0.42
C ASP A 61 16.56 14.44 0.94
N LEU A 62 16.03 13.21 0.93
CA LEU A 62 15.72 12.44 2.13
C LEU A 62 16.84 11.45 2.45
N PRO A 63 17.36 11.43 3.69
CA PRO A 63 18.37 10.44 4.08
C PRO A 63 17.81 9.02 3.88
N PRO A 64 18.62 8.05 3.43
CA PRO A 64 18.14 6.68 3.26
C PRO A 64 17.70 6.08 4.60
N PRO A 65 16.66 5.21 4.63
CA PRO A 65 16.29 4.50 5.84
C PRO A 65 17.48 3.69 6.39
N LYS A 66 17.64 3.68 7.71
CA LYS A 66 18.67 2.86 8.39
C LYS A 66 18.23 1.41 8.55
N GLU A 67 16.93 1.18 8.58
CA GLU A 67 16.30 -0.13 8.75
C GLU A 67 15.12 -0.26 7.78
N ALA A 68 14.90 -1.46 7.27
CA ALA A 68 13.78 -1.80 6.42
C ALA A 68 13.37 -3.27 6.61
N TRP A 69 12.11 -3.59 6.31
CA TRP A 69 11.70 -4.98 6.13
C TRP A 69 12.07 -5.46 4.72
N GLU A 70 12.77 -6.59 4.65
CA GLU A 70 13.14 -7.21 3.37
C GLU A 70 12.00 -8.07 2.83
N ALA A 71 11.65 -7.85 1.56
CA ALA A 71 10.84 -8.78 0.77
C ALA A 71 11.77 -9.53 -0.19
N PHE A 72 12.01 -10.81 0.10
CA PHE A 72 12.82 -11.67 -0.77
C PHE A 72 11.93 -12.46 -1.74
N TYR A 73 12.25 -12.40 -3.03
CA TYR A 73 11.50 -13.07 -4.09
C TYR A 73 12.42 -14.08 -4.81
N PRO A 74 12.42 -15.37 -4.41
CA PRO A 74 13.20 -16.38 -5.11
C PRO A 74 12.78 -16.51 -6.59
N GLU A 75 13.70 -16.92 -7.45
CA GLU A 75 13.39 -17.22 -8.85
C GLU A 75 12.23 -18.21 -8.96
N GLY A 76 11.24 -17.91 -9.80
CA GLY A 76 10.05 -18.73 -9.98
C GLY A 76 9.02 -18.64 -8.85
N SER A 77 9.24 -17.84 -7.80
CA SER A 77 8.21 -17.56 -6.79
C SER A 77 7.08 -16.72 -7.38
N ILE A 78 5.85 -16.98 -6.92
CA ILE A 78 4.64 -16.30 -7.44
C ILE A 78 3.88 -15.59 -6.31
N ASN A 79 3.81 -16.23 -5.14
CA ASN A 79 3.12 -15.71 -3.98
C ASN A 79 3.62 -16.41 -2.70
N PRO A 80 3.42 -15.79 -1.52
CA PRO A 80 3.86 -16.35 -0.24
C PRO A 80 3.27 -17.73 0.12
N GLY A 81 2.10 -18.10 -0.42
CA GLY A 81 1.46 -19.39 -0.16
C GLY A 81 1.73 -20.45 -1.24
N GLY A 82 2.62 -20.17 -2.20
CA GLY A 82 2.97 -21.10 -3.28
C GLY A 82 3.98 -22.17 -2.86
N PRO A 83 4.26 -23.16 -3.74
CA PRO A 83 5.25 -24.20 -3.47
C PRO A 83 6.69 -23.65 -3.38
N ASN A 84 6.96 -22.50 -4.02
CA ASN A 84 8.16 -21.70 -3.82
C ASN A 84 7.75 -20.32 -3.26
N PRO A 85 7.68 -20.15 -1.93
CA PRO A 85 7.25 -18.92 -1.30
C PRO A 85 8.16 -17.73 -1.64
N GLY A 86 7.57 -16.56 -1.87
CA GLY A 86 8.30 -15.32 -2.13
C GLY A 86 7.52 -14.07 -1.74
N GLY A 87 8.23 -12.99 -1.45
CA GLY A 87 7.73 -11.79 -0.81
C GLY A 87 7.49 -11.98 0.68
N PHE A 88 6.60 -11.17 1.25
CA PHE A 88 5.98 -11.41 2.55
C PHE A 88 4.57 -10.80 2.56
N GLY A 89 3.79 -11.11 3.59
CA GLY A 89 2.49 -10.47 3.79
C GLY A 89 2.01 -10.59 5.24
N PHE A 90 1.40 -9.52 5.71
CA PHE A 90 0.73 -9.42 7.00
C PHE A 90 -0.29 -8.27 6.94
N TYR A 91 -1.07 -8.11 8.01
CA TYR A 91 -1.93 -6.95 8.21
C TYR A 91 -1.38 -6.11 9.37
N LEU A 92 -1.58 -4.80 9.28
CA LEU A 92 -1.04 -3.82 10.23
C LEU A 92 -2.20 -2.95 10.72
N SER A 93 -2.41 -2.91 12.04
CA SER A 93 -3.45 -2.08 12.67
C SER A 93 -2.91 -0.77 13.25
N GLY A 94 -1.59 -0.66 13.43
CA GLY A 94 -0.96 0.35 14.26
C GLY A 94 -1.07 0.03 15.76
N PRO A 95 -0.55 0.91 16.63
CA PRO A 95 -0.68 0.76 18.07
C PRO A 95 -2.15 0.78 18.49
N GLU A 96 -2.46 0.21 19.65
CA GLU A 96 -3.84 0.04 20.14
C GLU A 96 -4.63 1.36 20.15
N SER A 97 -3.99 2.47 20.54
CA SER A 97 -4.58 3.81 20.55
C SER A 97 -5.01 4.29 19.17
N PHE A 98 -4.24 3.98 18.12
CA PHE A 98 -4.58 4.31 16.75
C PHE A 98 -5.67 3.38 16.21
N SER A 99 -5.56 2.08 16.46
CA SER A 99 -6.56 1.09 16.01
C SER A 99 -7.95 1.37 16.61
N LYS A 100 -8.03 1.75 17.88
CA LYS A 100 -9.29 2.18 18.52
C LYS A 100 -9.89 3.42 17.85
N GLN A 101 -9.07 4.39 17.45
CA GLN A 101 -9.56 5.58 16.74
C GLN A 101 -10.07 5.24 15.34
N LEU A 102 -9.40 4.34 14.62
CA LEU A 102 -9.90 3.83 13.34
C LEU A 102 -11.29 3.18 13.49
N GLN A 103 -11.43 2.30 14.49
CA GLN A 103 -12.68 1.61 14.80
C GLN A 103 -13.77 2.55 15.34
N GLY A 104 -13.39 3.71 15.89
CA GLY A 104 -14.28 4.75 16.39
C GLY A 104 -14.96 5.60 15.31
N GLY A 105 -14.89 5.20 14.03
CA GLY A 105 -15.57 5.88 12.92
C GLY A 105 -14.67 6.76 12.07
N ALA A 106 -13.38 6.43 11.92
CA ALA A 106 -12.51 7.14 10.97
C ALA A 106 -13.01 6.92 9.53
N LEU A 107 -13.26 8.02 8.82
CA LEU A 107 -13.72 8.00 7.42
C LEU A 107 -12.57 8.15 6.43
N GLU A 108 -11.40 8.55 6.90
CA GLU A 108 -10.27 8.87 6.06
C GLU A 108 -8.95 8.46 6.71
N VAL A 109 -8.08 7.83 5.92
CA VAL A 109 -6.76 7.38 6.34
C VAL A 109 -5.75 7.68 5.24
N VAL A 110 -4.57 8.14 5.65
CA VAL A 110 -3.39 8.22 4.79
C VAL A 110 -2.38 7.20 5.29
N MET A 111 -1.85 6.39 4.39
CA MET A 111 -0.67 5.56 4.66
C MET A 111 0.41 5.95 3.66
N SER A 112 1.63 6.03 4.15
CA SER A 112 2.80 6.14 3.30
C SER A 112 3.90 5.21 3.79
N TYR A 113 4.76 4.84 2.87
CA TYR A 113 5.97 4.09 3.15
C TYR A 113 7.03 4.45 2.12
N ARG A 114 8.28 4.18 2.48
CA ARG A 114 9.38 4.18 1.51
C ARG A 114 9.64 2.75 1.07
N MET A 115 9.99 2.57 -0.19
CA MET A 115 10.42 1.29 -0.72
C MET A 115 11.55 1.48 -1.72
N MET A 116 12.33 0.42 -1.92
CA MET A 116 13.36 0.31 -2.93
C MET A 116 13.30 -1.10 -3.52
N LEU A 117 13.49 -1.18 -4.83
CA LEU A 117 13.68 -2.42 -5.57
C LEU A 117 15.18 -2.58 -5.83
N GLN A 118 15.70 -3.79 -5.81
CA GLN A 118 17.11 -4.05 -6.12
C GLN A 118 17.48 -3.57 -7.53
N THR A 119 18.75 -3.25 -7.77
CA THR A 119 19.24 -2.64 -9.02
C THR A 119 18.99 -3.48 -10.28
N ASP A 120 18.88 -4.79 -10.13
CA ASP A 120 18.64 -5.79 -11.18
C ASP A 120 17.18 -6.28 -11.17
N TRP A 121 16.24 -5.45 -10.70
CA TRP A 121 14.84 -5.85 -10.57
C TRP A 121 14.20 -6.33 -11.88
N GLU A 122 13.67 -7.55 -11.86
CA GLU A 122 12.89 -8.11 -12.95
C GLU A 122 11.40 -7.87 -12.76
N TRP A 123 10.80 -7.11 -13.68
CA TRP A 123 9.37 -6.78 -13.61
C TRP A 123 8.43 -7.98 -13.83
N VAL A 124 8.90 -8.97 -14.61
CA VAL A 124 8.13 -10.12 -15.11
C VAL A 124 6.73 -9.66 -15.55
N LYS A 125 5.65 -10.20 -14.95
CA LYS A 125 4.25 -9.86 -15.26
C LYS A 125 3.66 -8.83 -14.28
N GLY A 126 4.37 -8.51 -13.20
CA GLY A 126 3.89 -7.65 -12.12
C GLY A 126 3.81 -8.32 -10.76
N GLY A 127 3.53 -7.53 -9.74
CA GLY A 127 3.37 -7.97 -8.35
C GLY A 127 2.67 -6.93 -7.49
N LYS A 128 2.38 -7.29 -6.23
CA LYS A 128 1.61 -6.46 -5.30
C LYS A 128 2.54 -5.73 -4.33
N LEU A 129 2.15 -4.51 -4.00
CA LEU A 129 2.78 -3.70 -2.96
C LEU A 129 1.83 -3.49 -1.79
N PRO A 130 2.34 -3.06 -0.61
CA PRO A 130 1.50 -2.74 0.54
C PRO A 130 0.43 -1.71 0.19
N GLY A 131 -0.78 -1.95 0.68
CA GLY A 131 -1.95 -1.11 0.46
C GLY A 131 -2.91 -1.19 1.64
N TRP A 132 -4.17 -0.86 1.38
CA TRP A 132 -5.18 -0.69 2.39
C TRP A 132 -6.26 -1.75 2.28
N PHE A 133 -6.89 -1.99 3.41
CA PHE A 133 -8.06 -2.84 3.50
C PHE A 133 -9.02 -2.26 4.54
N GLY A 134 -10.26 -2.69 4.48
CA GLY A 134 -11.27 -2.34 5.47
C GLY A 134 -12.53 -3.16 5.26
N GLY A 135 -13.45 -3.06 6.21
CA GLY A 135 -14.69 -3.82 6.18
C GLY A 135 -15.24 -4.14 7.56
N VAL A 136 -16.27 -4.99 7.58
CA VAL A 136 -16.99 -5.35 8.80
C VAL A 136 -16.28 -6.49 9.53
N GLY A 137 -15.67 -6.19 10.68
CA GLY A 137 -15.02 -7.18 11.53
C GLY A 137 -14.02 -8.05 10.77
N ASN A 138 -14.14 -9.38 10.91
CA ASN A 138 -13.24 -10.32 10.23
C ASN A 138 -13.43 -10.37 8.69
N LEU A 139 -14.51 -9.82 8.15
CA LEU A 139 -14.70 -9.78 6.70
C LEU A 139 -13.76 -8.78 6.03
N ALA A 140 -13.20 -7.81 6.77
CA ALA A 140 -12.18 -6.89 6.28
C ALA A 140 -10.99 -7.61 5.61
N TYR A 141 -10.58 -8.76 6.17
CA TYR A 141 -9.46 -9.57 5.64
C TYR A 141 -9.82 -10.42 4.41
N SER A 142 -11.06 -10.36 3.95
CA SER A 142 -11.62 -11.34 3.01
C SER A 142 -11.79 -10.80 1.59
N CYS A 143 -11.50 -9.51 1.33
CA CYS A 143 -11.54 -8.91 0.01
C CYS A 143 -10.23 -9.12 -0.76
N THR A 144 -9.77 -10.37 -0.87
CA THR A 144 -8.53 -10.70 -1.59
C THR A 144 -8.72 -11.95 -2.45
N GLY A 145 -7.88 -12.12 -3.47
CA GLY A 145 -7.90 -13.31 -4.31
C GLY A 145 -9.12 -13.39 -5.23
N GLY A 146 -9.71 -14.58 -5.39
CA GLY A 146 -10.80 -14.84 -6.33
C GLY A 146 -12.20 -14.93 -5.71
N ARG A 147 -12.33 -14.66 -4.40
CA ARG A 147 -13.59 -14.83 -3.65
C ARG A 147 -14.67 -13.91 -4.19
N GLN A 148 -15.90 -14.39 -4.41
CA GLN A 148 -17.02 -13.57 -4.93
C GLN A 148 -18.08 -13.22 -3.86
N ASP A 149 -18.07 -13.92 -2.72
CA ASP A 149 -19.10 -13.75 -1.69
C ASP A 149 -18.83 -12.55 -0.78
N GLN A 150 -19.89 -11.85 -0.39
CA GLN A 150 -19.88 -10.74 0.59
C GLN A 150 -18.88 -9.62 0.26
N ARG A 151 -18.58 -9.39 -1.03
CA ARG A 151 -17.71 -8.30 -1.49
C ARG A 151 -18.22 -6.89 -1.13
N CYS A 152 -19.49 -6.75 -0.77
CA CYS A 152 -20.04 -5.48 -0.27
C CYS A 152 -19.64 -5.14 1.18
N GLN A 153 -19.04 -6.09 1.93
CA GLN A 153 -18.71 -5.91 3.35
C GLN A 153 -17.23 -5.62 3.61
N CYS A 154 -16.42 -5.49 2.56
CA CYS A 154 -15.01 -5.17 2.65
C CYS A 154 -14.50 -4.45 1.41
N PHE A 155 -13.29 -3.91 1.50
CA PHE A 155 -12.52 -3.45 0.37
C PHE A 155 -11.03 -3.77 0.58
N ASP A 156 -10.30 -3.87 -0.53
CA ASP A 156 -8.83 -3.97 -0.58
C ASP A 156 -8.34 -3.16 -1.77
N ILE A 157 -7.38 -2.27 -1.54
CA ILE A 157 -6.80 -1.41 -2.58
C ILE A 157 -5.29 -1.50 -2.42
N ARG A 158 -4.61 -2.05 -3.42
CA ARG A 158 -3.15 -2.18 -3.41
C ARG A 158 -2.54 -1.57 -4.65
N PRO A 159 -1.44 -0.82 -4.52
CA PRO A 159 -0.58 -0.55 -5.65
C PRO A 159 -0.02 -1.86 -6.21
N MET A 160 0.13 -1.92 -7.52
CA MET A 160 0.83 -3.01 -8.19
C MET A 160 1.85 -2.44 -9.16
N TRP A 161 2.94 -3.19 -9.37
CA TRP A 161 3.74 -3.04 -10.58
C TRP A 161 3.29 -4.03 -11.64
N ARG A 162 3.54 -3.69 -12.89
CA ARG A 162 3.32 -4.50 -14.09
C ARG A 162 4.62 -4.59 -14.89
N THR A 163 4.55 -5.31 -16.01
CA THR A 163 5.60 -5.36 -17.03
C THR A 163 6.18 -3.97 -17.29
N SER A 164 7.51 -3.88 -17.42
CA SER A 164 8.22 -2.63 -17.70
C SER A 164 7.96 -1.52 -16.68
N GLY A 165 7.73 -1.87 -15.41
CA GLY A 165 7.62 -0.93 -14.30
C GLY A 165 6.34 -0.09 -14.29
N LEU A 166 5.33 -0.40 -15.10
CA LEU A 166 4.07 0.35 -15.07
C LEU A 166 3.36 0.14 -13.74
N GLY A 167 2.90 1.22 -13.12
CA GLY A 167 2.12 1.21 -11.89
C GLY A 167 0.62 1.18 -12.14
N GLU A 168 -0.15 0.58 -11.23
CA GLU A 168 -1.61 0.65 -11.22
C GLU A 168 -2.15 0.58 -9.79
N LEU A 169 -3.40 0.99 -9.59
CA LEU A 169 -4.16 0.57 -8.42
C LEU A 169 -4.93 -0.71 -8.76
N TYR A 170 -4.80 -1.70 -7.89
CA TYR A 170 -5.52 -2.95 -7.97
C TYR A 170 -6.57 -3.00 -6.88
N THR A 171 -7.84 -2.92 -7.28
CA THR A 171 -8.95 -2.65 -6.37
C THR A 171 -9.92 -3.81 -6.29
N TYR A 172 -10.23 -4.22 -5.07
CA TYR A 172 -11.40 -4.99 -4.68
C TYR A 172 -12.36 -4.03 -3.99
N LEU A 173 -13.24 -3.42 -4.78
CA LEU A 173 -14.35 -2.63 -4.28
C LEU A 173 -15.65 -3.43 -4.45
N PRO A 174 -16.73 -3.08 -3.73
CA PRO A 174 -18.05 -3.63 -4.00
C PRO A 174 -18.38 -3.54 -5.50
N LEU A 175 -18.71 -4.68 -6.10
CA LEU A 175 -18.99 -4.81 -7.53
C LEU A 175 -20.40 -4.31 -7.83
N THR A 176 -20.53 -2.99 -7.93
CA THR A 176 -21.73 -2.30 -8.43
C THR A 176 -21.42 -1.69 -9.78
N ASP A 177 -22.38 -1.65 -10.69
CA ASP A 177 -22.21 -1.01 -12.01
C ASP A 177 -21.70 0.43 -11.89
N GLU A 178 -22.20 1.18 -10.91
CA GLU A 178 -21.81 2.58 -10.68
C GLU A 178 -20.32 2.72 -10.33
N ASN A 179 -19.81 1.92 -9.39
CA ASN A 179 -18.38 1.86 -9.08
C ASN A 179 -17.55 1.49 -10.32
N GLU A 180 -17.97 0.50 -11.10
CA GLU A 180 -17.23 0.09 -12.29
C GLU A 180 -17.17 1.22 -13.33
N GLU A 181 -18.29 1.91 -13.58
CA GLU A 181 -18.36 3.04 -14.50
C GLU A 181 -17.51 4.24 -14.06
N ILE A 182 -17.38 4.47 -12.75
CA ILE A 182 -16.45 5.48 -12.22
C ILE A 182 -15.00 5.05 -12.47
N LEU A 183 -14.63 3.82 -12.13
CA LEU A 183 -13.26 3.33 -12.25
C LEU A 183 -12.79 3.23 -13.71
N LYS A 184 -13.69 2.88 -14.63
CA LYS A 184 -13.43 2.84 -16.08
C LYS A 184 -12.95 4.17 -16.65
N LYS A 185 -13.40 5.29 -16.06
CA LYS A 185 -13.06 6.65 -16.50
C LYS A 185 -11.68 7.10 -16.06
N ILE A 186 -11.02 6.37 -15.14
CA ILE A 186 -9.71 6.77 -14.62
C ILE A 186 -8.62 6.46 -15.65
N PRO A 187 -7.95 7.47 -16.21
CA PRO A 187 -6.87 7.27 -17.16
C PRO A 187 -5.61 6.73 -16.47
N PRO A 188 -4.63 6.20 -17.24
CA PRO A 188 -4.66 6.04 -18.69
C PRO A 188 -5.29 4.73 -19.16
N LYS A 189 -5.56 3.78 -18.25
CA LYS A 189 -6.09 2.47 -18.62
C LYS A 189 -6.83 1.79 -17.46
N PHE A 190 -8.03 1.32 -17.77
CA PHE A 190 -8.79 0.39 -16.95
C PHE A 190 -8.71 -1.02 -17.54
N VAL A 191 -8.59 -2.04 -16.68
CA VAL A 191 -8.71 -3.45 -17.07
C VAL A 191 -9.63 -4.15 -16.07
N GLY A 192 -10.83 -4.47 -16.52
CA GLY A 192 -11.80 -5.23 -15.73
C GLY A 192 -11.39 -6.68 -15.56
N ASN A 193 -11.85 -7.31 -14.48
CA ASN A 193 -11.70 -8.74 -14.27
C ASN A 193 -12.91 -9.27 -13.48
N PRO A 194 -13.70 -10.21 -14.04
CA PRO A 194 -14.89 -10.70 -13.35
C PRO A 194 -14.56 -11.58 -12.13
N LYS A 195 -13.35 -12.15 -12.05
CA LYS A 195 -12.95 -13.07 -10.99
C LYS A 195 -12.09 -12.43 -9.91
N TYR A 196 -11.27 -11.46 -10.27
CA TYR A 196 -10.26 -10.88 -9.38
C TYR A 196 -10.51 -9.38 -9.14
N GLY A 197 -9.48 -8.64 -8.74
CA GLY A 197 -9.54 -7.18 -8.61
C GLY A 197 -9.48 -6.49 -9.97
N LEU A 198 -9.94 -5.24 -10.00
CA LEU A 198 -9.92 -4.36 -11.16
C LEU A 198 -8.58 -3.61 -11.22
N SER A 199 -7.98 -3.51 -12.40
CA SER A 199 -6.80 -2.67 -12.60
C SER A 199 -7.24 -1.27 -13.04
N VAL A 200 -6.86 -0.27 -12.25
CA VAL A 200 -7.28 1.12 -12.41
C VAL A 200 -6.05 2.00 -12.60
N GLY A 201 -6.09 2.87 -13.61
CA GLY A 201 -4.98 3.78 -13.91
C GLY A 201 -3.66 3.08 -14.27
N ARG A 202 -3.71 1.94 -14.97
CA ARG A 202 -2.48 1.20 -15.33
C ARG A 202 -1.59 2.02 -16.25
N GLY A 203 -0.40 2.37 -15.77
CA GLY A 203 0.57 3.22 -16.44
C GLY A 203 0.50 4.69 -16.02
N ALA A 204 -0.35 5.05 -15.05
CA ALA A 204 -0.43 6.42 -14.52
C ALA A 204 0.88 6.88 -13.85
N TYR A 205 1.69 5.93 -13.39
CA TYR A 205 3.01 6.16 -12.83
C TYR A 205 3.92 4.97 -13.13
N LYS A 206 5.20 5.13 -12.81
CA LYS A 206 6.29 4.24 -13.23
C LYS A 206 7.23 3.96 -12.05
N TRP A 207 7.56 2.70 -11.84
CA TRP A 207 8.38 2.22 -10.72
C TRP A 207 9.88 2.21 -11.03
N GLN A 208 10.30 2.65 -12.21
CA GLN A 208 11.71 2.70 -12.61
C GLN A 208 12.58 3.45 -11.60
N LYS A 209 12.09 4.57 -11.06
CA LYS A 209 12.80 5.35 -10.03
C LYS A 209 12.96 4.59 -8.70
N ALA A 210 12.26 3.47 -8.47
CA ALA A 210 12.44 2.65 -7.28
C ALA A 210 13.57 1.62 -7.45
N VAL A 211 14.06 1.39 -8.67
CA VAL A 211 15.16 0.46 -8.94
C VAL A 211 16.46 1.09 -8.46
N GLY A 212 17.08 0.48 -7.46
CA GLY A 212 18.28 0.97 -6.81
C GLY A 212 18.10 2.22 -5.93
N ASN A 213 16.89 2.75 -5.80
CA ASN A 213 16.63 4.01 -5.12
C ASN A 213 15.38 3.96 -4.24
N TRP A 214 15.39 4.72 -3.14
CA TRP A 214 14.25 4.86 -2.25
C TRP A 214 13.21 5.83 -2.81
N VAL A 215 11.99 5.35 -3.02
CA VAL A 215 10.84 6.18 -3.39
C VAL A 215 9.80 6.19 -2.26
N SER A 216 9.10 7.31 -2.11
CA SER A 216 7.93 7.41 -1.24
C SER A 216 6.66 7.03 -2.00
N VAL A 217 5.86 6.15 -1.40
CA VAL A 217 4.52 5.81 -1.83
C VAL A 217 3.57 6.33 -0.78
N ALA A 218 2.63 7.19 -1.17
CA ALA A 218 1.57 7.65 -0.29
C ALA A 218 0.24 7.44 -0.99
N CYS A 219 -0.75 6.93 -0.25
CA CYS A 219 -2.12 7.02 -0.72
C CYS A 219 -3.09 7.29 0.43
N ARG A 220 -4.16 7.96 0.02
CA ARG A 220 -5.21 8.52 0.83
C ARG A 220 -6.49 7.81 0.43
N ILE A 221 -7.15 7.23 1.41
CA ILE A 221 -8.48 6.64 1.24
C ILE A 221 -9.44 7.46 2.06
N LYS A 222 -10.50 7.91 1.39
CA LYS A 222 -11.70 8.50 1.99
C LYS A 222 -12.88 7.62 1.62
N LEU A 223 -13.56 7.10 2.64
CA LEU A 223 -14.80 6.34 2.47
C LEU A 223 -15.89 7.23 1.88
N ASN A 224 -16.78 6.60 1.13
CA ASN A 224 -18.00 7.26 0.68
C ASN A 224 -18.99 7.42 1.84
N ASP A 225 -19.89 8.39 1.72
CA ASP A 225 -21.08 8.45 2.56
C ASP A 225 -22.01 7.27 2.22
N VAL A 226 -22.67 6.72 3.23
CA VAL A 226 -23.58 5.57 3.04
C VAL A 226 -24.66 5.93 2.03
N GLY A 227 -24.76 5.16 0.95
CA GLY A 227 -25.70 5.40 -0.15
C GLY A 227 -25.21 6.33 -1.25
N HIS A 228 -23.97 6.84 -1.17
CA HIS A 228 -23.38 7.74 -2.16
C HIS A 228 -22.06 7.19 -2.75
N THR A 229 -21.69 7.67 -3.93
CA THR A 229 -20.45 7.30 -4.66
C THR A 229 -19.40 8.42 -4.64
N ASN A 230 -19.14 8.99 -3.44
CA ASN A 230 -18.29 10.18 -3.25
C ASN A 230 -16.98 9.93 -2.48
N GLY A 231 -16.52 8.68 -2.40
CA GLY A 231 -15.20 8.35 -1.84
C GLY A 231 -14.03 8.80 -2.72
N ILE A 232 -12.82 8.92 -2.16
CA ILE A 232 -11.61 9.35 -2.87
C ILE A 232 -10.47 8.38 -2.58
N ASN A 233 -9.72 7.95 -3.60
CA ASN A 233 -8.70 6.89 -3.45
C ASN A 233 -7.30 7.18 -4.04
N PHE A 234 -6.93 8.41 -4.43
CA PHE A 234 -5.52 8.68 -4.78
C PHE A 234 -5.11 10.16 -4.79
N SER A 235 -3.92 10.45 -4.26
CA SER A 235 -3.13 11.65 -4.53
C SER A 235 -1.68 11.24 -4.77
N HIS A 236 -1.19 11.31 -6.01
CA HIS A 236 0.25 11.27 -6.29
C HIS A 236 0.79 12.69 -6.10
N ASN A 237 1.89 12.86 -5.34
CA ASN A 237 2.61 14.13 -5.30
C ASN A 237 3.57 14.18 -6.50
N PRO A 238 3.32 14.99 -7.54
CA PRO A 238 4.12 15.02 -8.76
C PRO A 238 5.45 15.79 -8.61
N SER A 239 5.82 16.21 -7.39
CA SER A 239 7.02 17.05 -7.15
C SER A 239 8.37 16.38 -7.44
N GLN A 240 8.39 15.19 -8.04
CA GLN A 240 9.61 14.48 -8.42
C GLN A 240 9.63 14.11 -9.92
N ASN A 241 8.73 14.64 -10.76
CA ASN A 241 8.77 14.46 -12.22
C ASN A 241 9.28 15.73 -12.94
N GLN A 242 10.46 16.18 -12.55
CA GLN A 242 11.41 16.79 -13.48
C GLN A 242 12.63 15.89 -13.58
#